data_AF-A0A420Z8Q7-F1
#
_entry.id   AF-A0A420Z8Q7-F1
#
_cell.length_a   1.000
_cell.length_b   1.000
_cell.length_c   1.000
_cell.angle_alpha   90.00
_cell.angle_beta   90.00
_cell.angle_gamma   90.00
#
_symmetry.space_group_name_H-M   'P 1'
#
loop_
_entity.id
_entity.type
_entity.pdbx_description
1 polymer ?
#
loop_
_entity_poly.entity_id
_entity_poly.type
_entity_poly.pdbx_seq_one_letter_code
_entity_poly.pdbx_strand_id
1 'polypeptide(L)'
;DVKQYNIYLFDDIGIAWNAREAMSKGNKLLNDVFQVFRTENTVVMMSIISDFLIDKVPRNLVNYQIEMDMSLFSQHWTFPKVFNVVSKPREHAPHYHYPRTKEGVAVVRFACPAPPEKLRTEYDVLRREAATKIRVERMKNEAEEAKRPKSGVKGVFPNEEKYKKVEQLIAAGLSQRKACKIMECDSAAYRKWRDTKAKEN
;
A
#
# COMPACT_ATOMS: atom_id res chain seq x y z
N ASP A 1 -13.03 -16.09 8.11
CA ASP A 1 -14.31 -15.38 7.91
C ASP A 1 -14.38 -14.15 8.79
N VAL A 2 -14.88 -13.05 8.22
CA VAL A 2 -15.20 -11.87 9.00
C VAL A 2 -16.48 -12.17 9.79
N LYS A 3 -16.47 -11.85 11.09
CA LYS A 3 -17.60 -12.10 11.98
C LYS A 3 -18.59 -10.96 11.85
N GLN A 4 -19.86 -11.27 11.60
CA GLN A 4 -20.95 -10.30 11.55
C GLN A 4 -21.07 -9.54 12.90
N TYR A 5 -21.42 -8.25 12.85
CA TYR A 5 -21.58 -7.38 14.02
C TYR A 5 -20.33 -7.23 14.89
N ASN A 6 -19.15 -7.33 14.30
CA ASN A 6 -17.89 -7.24 15.04
C ASN A 6 -17.26 -5.84 14.94
N ILE A 7 -16.28 -5.59 15.80
CA ILE A 7 -15.46 -4.37 15.77
C ILE A 7 -14.03 -4.77 15.43
N TYR A 8 -13.51 -4.25 14.31
CA TYR A 8 -12.12 -4.42 13.92
C TYR A 8 -11.37 -3.11 14.11
N LEU A 9 -10.24 -3.19 14.81
CA LEU A 9 -9.34 -2.06 15.06
C LEU A 9 -8.03 -2.34 14.35
N PHE A 10 -7.75 -1.58 13.30
CA PHE A 10 -6.50 -1.68 12.53
C PHE A 10 -5.61 -0.50 12.87
N ASP A 11 -4.56 -0.76 13.64
CA ASP A 11 -3.58 0.25 14.02
C ASP A 11 -2.46 0.36 12.98
N ASP A 12 -2.03 1.58 12.66
CA ASP A 12 -0.97 1.88 11.68
C ASP A 12 -1.16 1.18 10.32
N ILE A 13 -2.41 1.08 9.84
CA ILE A 13 -2.80 0.25 8.67
C ILE A 13 -2.10 0.68 7.36
N GLY A 14 -1.59 1.91 7.28
CA GLY A 14 -0.85 2.40 6.12
C GLY A 14 0.42 1.60 5.79
N ILE A 15 0.93 0.79 6.73
CA ILE A 15 2.05 -0.12 6.49
C ILE A 15 1.61 -1.31 5.60
N ALA A 16 0.44 -1.88 5.89
CA ALA A 16 -0.06 -3.09 5.22
C ALA A 16 -0.90 -2.76 3.98
N TRP A 17 -1.52 -1.59 3.92
CA TRP A 17 -2.44 -1.18 2.86
C TRP A 17 -1.95 0.07 2.13
N ASN A 18 -0.69 0.04 1.71
CA ASN A 18 0.05 1.20 1.24
C ASN A 18 -0.40 1.66 -0.16
N ALA A 19 -0.64 2.95 -0.35
CA ALA A 19 -1.04 3.55 -1.63
C ALA A 19 -0.03 3.32 -2.78
N ARG A 20 1.26 3.20 -2.49
CA ARG A 20 2.32 2.97 -3.49
C ARG A 20 2.26 1.57 -4.10
N GLU A 21 1.63 0.64 -3.41
CA GLU A 21 1.49 -0.76 -3.81
C GLU A 21 0.03 -1.10 -4.15
N ALA A 22 -0.76 -0.13 -4.61
CA ALA A 22 -2.18 -0.28 -4.96
C ALA A 22 -2.49 -1.51 -5.84
N MET A 23 -1.57 -1.90 -6.72
CA MET A 23 -1.74 -3.04 -7.63
C MET A 23 -1.31 -4.40 -7.04
N SER A 24 -0.76 -4.42 -5.83
CA SER A 24 -0.33 -5.64 -5.15
C SER A 24 -1.52 -6.57 -4.87
N LYS A 25 -1.25 -7.88 -4.84
CA LYS A 25 -2.28 -8.87 -4.50
C LYS A 25 -2.88 -8.62 -3.11
N GLY A 26 -2.05 -8.15 -2.16
CA GLY A 26 -2.47 -7.81 -0.80
C GLY A 26 -3.48 -6.67 -0.78
N ASN A 27 -3.18 -5.54 -1.44
CA ASN A 27 -4.09 -4.40 -1.49
C ASN A 27 -5.43 -4.74 -2.17
N LYS A 28 -5.40 -5.54 -3.25
CA LYS A 28 -6.63 -6.00 -3.90
C LYS A 28 -7.50 -6.82 -2.96
N LEU A 29 -6.90 -7.78 -2.25
CA LEU A 29 -7.62 -8.59 -1.26
C LEU A 29 -8.24 -7.73 -0.15
N LEU A 30 -7.47 -6.77 0.39
CA LEU A 30 -7.96 -5.86 1.43
C LEU A 30 -9.10 -4.96 0.91
N ASN A 31 -8.99 -4.46 -0.32
CA ASN A 31 -10.05 -3.70 -0.98
C ASN A 31 -11.34 -4.51 -1.14
N ASP A 32 -11.24 -5.79 -1.50
CA ASP A 32 -12.40 -6.67 -1.66
C ASP A 32 -13.06 -6.95 -0.31
N VAL A 33 -12.28 -7.31 0.72
CA VAL A 33 -12.79 -7.53 2.08
C VAL A 33 -13.45 -6.27 2.64
N PHE A 34 -12.83 -5.11 2.44
CA PHE A 34 -13.33 -3.86 3.00
C PHE A 34 -14.69 -3.43 2.46
N GLN A 35 -14.95 -3.71 1.18
CA GLN A 35 -16.25 -3.45 0.58
C GLN A 35 -17.38 -4.31 1.19
N VAL A 36 -17.05 -5.52 1.68
CA VAL A 36 -18.01 -6.46 2.26
C VAL A 36 -18.35 -6.15 3.72
N PHE A 37 -17.52 -5.39 4.46
CA PHE A 37 -17.84 -5.00 5.84
C PHE A 37 -19.20 -4.29 5.98
N ARG A 38 -19.64 -3.59 4.92
CA ARG A 38 -20.95 -2.92 4.88
C ARG A 38 -22.11 -3.90 4.98
N THR A 39 -22.02 -5.09 4.37
CA THR A 39 -23.10 -6.09 4.42
C THR A 39 -23.16 -6.82 5.75
N GLU A 40 -22.08 -6.81 6.52
CA GLU A 40 -21.96 -7.56 7.77
C GLU A 40 -22.26 -6.73 9.02
N ASN A 41 -22.65 -5.45 8.86
CA ASN A 41 -22.88 -4.52 9.97
C ASN A 41 -21.67 -4.42 10.93
N THR A 42 -20.47 -4.49 10.35
CA THR A 42 -19.21 -4.50 11.08
C THR A 42 -18.67 -3.07 11.21
N VAL A 43 -18.16 -2.72 12.40
CA VAL A 43 -17.47 -1.45 12.62
C VAL A 43 -15.98 -1.64 12.40
N VAL A 44 -15.39 -0.82 11.54
CA VAL A 44 -13.96 -0.82 11.27
C VAL A 44 -13.38 0.52 11.64
N MET A 45 -12.39 0.52 12.52
CA MET A 45 -11.61 1.71 12.86
C MET A 45 -10.18 1.50 12.37
N MET A 46 -9.65 2.51 11.68
CA MET A 46 -8.31 2.49 11.11
C MET A 46 -7.55 3.69 11.64
N SER A 47 -6.39 3.46 12.24
CA SER A 47 -5.46 4.54 12.58
C SER A 47 -4.37 4.65 11.51
N ILE A 48 -4.08 5.88 11.10
CA ILE A 48 -3.04 6.21 10.13
C ILE A 48 -2.45 7.58 10.47
N ILE A 49 -1.20 7.80 10.10
CA ILE A 49 -0.54 9.10 10.27
C ILE A 49 -1.14 10.14 9.31
N SER A 50 -1.45 9.70 8.08
CA SER A 50 -2.07 10.54 7.07
C SER A 50 -2.80 9.67 6.05
N ASP A 51 -3.92 10.17 5.54
CA ASP A 51 -4.76 9.52 4.54
C ASP A 51 -4.03 9.25 3.22
N PHE A 52 -3.06 10.07 2.82
CA PHE A 52 -2.33 9.84 1.57
C PHE A 52 -1.62 8.47 1.53
N LEU A 53 -1.29 7.91 2.70
CA LEU A 53 -0.53 6.67 2.84
C LEU A 53 -1.36 5.42 2.54
N ILE A 54 -2.68 5.47 2.68
CA ILE A 54 -3.58 4.33 2.44
C ILE A 54 -4.15 4.39 1.01
N ASP A 55 -4.53 3.23 0.47
CA ASP A 55 -5.14 3.12 -0.84
C ASP A 55 -6.40 4.01 -1.01
N LYS A 56 -6.75 4.33 -2.26
CA LYS A 56 -7.90 5.22 -2.57
C LYS A 56 -9.25 4.62 -2.13
N VAL A 57 -9.41 3.31 -2.18
CA VAL A 57 -10.67 2.64 -1.85
C VAL A 57 -11.09 2.90 -0.40
N PRO A 58 -10.29 2.58 0.63
CA PRO A 58 -10.68 2.83 2.01
C PRO A 58 -10.89 4.32 2.30
N ARG A 59 -10.12 5.24 1.70
CA ARG A 59 -10.33 6.69 1.87
C ARG A 59 -11.72 7.17 1.45
N ASN A 60 -12.26 6.58 0.38
CA ASN A 60 -13.51 7.04 -0.21
C ASN A 60 -14.76 6.35 0.37
N LEU A 61 -14.56 5.23 1.06
CA LEU A 61 -15.64 4.37 1.54
C LEU A 61 -15.85 4.46 3.06
N VAL A 62 -14.98 5.14 3.79
CA VAL A 62 -15.20 5.45 5.22
C VAL A 62 -16.42 6.37 5.39
N ASN A 63 -17.14 6.18 6.49
CA ASN A 63 -18.27 7.03 6.88
C ASN A 63 -17.83 8.24 7.72
N TYR A 64 -16.74 8.08 8.46
CA TYR A 64 -16.21 9.09 9.36
C TYR A 64 -14.70 9.22 9.18
N GLN A 65 -14.21 10.46 9.25
CA GLN A 65 -12.80 10.78 9.34
C GLN A 65 -12.57 11.55 10.64
N ILE A 66 -11.59 11.10 11.43
CA ILE A 66 -11.22 11.72 12.70
C ILE A 66 -9.80 12.25 12.54
N GLU A 67 -9.64 13.56 12.68
CA GLU A 67 -8.36 14.23 12.61
C GLU A 67 -7.94 14.71 14.00
N MET A 68 -6.74 14.31 14.41
CA MET A 68 -6.15 14.74 15.66
C MET A 68 -5.58 16.15 15.48
N ASP A 69 -6.35 17.18 15.81
CA ASP A 69 -6.01 18.59 15.56
C ASP A 69 -5.09 19.17 16.63
N MET A 70 -5.45 18.98 17.90
CA MET A 70 -4.70 19.47 19.05
C MET A 70 -4.56 18.39 20.10
N SER A 71 -3.33 18.21 20.57
CA SER A 71 -3.02 17.36 21.70
C SER A 71 -2.45 18.18 22.85
N LEU A 72 -3.20 18.23 23.97
CA LEU A 72 -2.68 18.70 25.25
C LEU A 72 -2.31 17.48 26.09
N PHE A 73 -1.37 16.67 25.56
CA PHE A 73 -1.00 15.40 26.18
C PHE A 73 -0.46 15.57 27.61
N SER A 74 0.21 16.70 27.88
CA SER A 74 0.66 17.08 29.23
C SER A 74 -0.49 17.28 30.23
N GLN A 75 -1.69 17.61 29.74
CA GLN A 75 -2.90 17.76 30.54
C GLN A 75 -3.84 16.55 30.38
N HIS A 76 -3.40 15.49 29.72
CA HIS A 76 -4.21 14.30 29.45
C HIS A 76 -5.48 14.58 28.64
N TRP A 77 -5.43 15.53 27.70
CA TRP A 77 -6.54 15.85 26.80
C TRP A 77 -6.13 15.80 25.33
N THR A 78 -7.06 15.36 24.49
CA THR A 78 -6.94 15.45 23.04
C THR A 78 -8.22 15.99 22.43
N PHE A 79 -8.09 16.80 21.39
CA PHE A 79 -9.20 17.48 20.74
C PHE A 79 -9.31 17.08 19.27
N PRO A 80 -9.91 15.93 18.95
CA PRO A 80 -10.14 15.55 17.57
C PRO A 80 -11.25 16.38 16.91
N LYS A 81 -11.08 16.58 15.60
CA LYS A 81 -12.13 16.98 14.67
C LYS A 81 -12.75 15.72 14.09
N VAL A 82 -14.07 15.59 14.13
CA VAL A 82 -14.79 14.49 13.50
C VAL A 82 -15.53 15.03 12.29
N PHE A 83 -15.40 14.33 11.17
CA PHE A 83 -16.09 14.64 9.94
C PHE A 83 -16.94 13.46 9.50
N ASN A 84 -18.18 13.73 9.14
CA ASN A 84 -19.00 12.84 8.33
C ASN A 84 -18.47 12.92 6.89
N VAL A 85 -18.10 11.78 6.34
CA VAL A 85 -17.59 11.68 4.97
C VAL A 85 -18.75 11.38 4.04
N VAL A 86 -19.03 12.32 3.14
CA VAL A 86 -20.05 12.16 2.11
C VAL A 86 -19.35 11.95 0.78
N SER A 87 -19.44 10.74 0.25
CA SER A 87 -18.95 10.43 -1.09
C SER A 87 -19.89 11.03 -2.12
N LYS A 88 -19.35 11.85 -3.03
CA LYS A 88 -20.07 12.33 -4.21
C LYS A 88 -19.50 11.65 -5.46
N PRO A 89 -20.13 10.57 -5.95
CA PRO A 89 -19.56 9.75 -7.03
C PRO A 89 -19.27 10.52 -8.32
N ARG A 90 -20.05 11.56 -8.62
CA ARG A 90 -19.89 12.40 -9.82
C ARG A 90 -18.74 13.39 -9.73
N GLU A 91 -18.41 13.86 -8.52
CA GLU A 91 -17.32 14.80 -8.29
C GLU A 91 -15.99 14.07 -7.98
N HIS A 92 -16.05 12.73 -7.81
CA HIS A 92 -14.91 11.86 -7.48
C HIS A 92 -14.10 12.28 -6.25
N ALA A 93 -14.67 13.11 -5.38
CA ALA A 93 -14.04 13.65 -4.18
C ALA A 93 -14.93 13.41 -2.95
N PRO A 94 -14.34 13.01 -1.80
CA PRO A 94 -15.05 13.00 -0.53
C PRO A 94 -15.28 14.43 -0.04
N HIS A 95 -16.47 14.68 0.50
CA HIS A 95 -16.81 15.93 1.20
C HIS A 95 -16.85 15.68 2.70
N TYR A 96 -16.28 16.60 3.46
CA TYR A 96 -16.13 16.49 4.91
C TYR A 96 -17.06 17.48 5.61
N HIS A 97 -18.00 16.95 6.40
CA HIS A 97 -18.96 17.76 7.13
C HIS A 97 -18.83 17.54 8.63
N TYR A 98 -18.78 18.61 9.42
CA TYR A 98 -18.88 18.48 10.87
C TYR A 98 -20.22 17.85 11.27
N PRO A 99 -20.24 16.93 12.24
CA PRO A 99 -21.48 16.45 12.83
C PRO A 99 -22.24 17.62 13.44
N ARG A 100 -23.58 17.53 13.44
CA ARG A 100 -24.46 18.57 13.95
C ARG A 100 -25.25 18.06 15.15
N THR A 101 -25.52 18.93 16.12
CA THR A 101 -26.45 18.65 17.22
C THR A 101 -27.89 18.54 16.69
N LYS A 102 -28.84 18.14 17.55
CA LYS A 102 -30.27 18.09 17.18
C LYS A 102 -30.80 19.46 16.76
N GLU A 103 -30.22 20.52 17.28
CA GLU A 103 -30.52 21.93 17.00
C GLU A 103 -29.78 22.46 15.76
N GLY A 104 -28.99 21.63 15.07
CA GLY A 104 -28.29 21.97 13.84
C GLY A 104 -26.93 22.65 14.02
N VAL A 105 -26.45 22.81 15.26
CA VAL A 105 -25.16 23.43 15.56
C VAL A 105 -24.02 22.48 15.20
N ALA A 106 -23.02 22.96 14.45
CA ALA A 106 -21.86 22.15 14.07
C ALA A 106 -20.94 21.90 15.27
N VAL A 107 -20.61 20.63 15.53
CA VAL A 107 -19.65 20.22 16.55
C VAL A 107 -18.28 20.10 15.88
N VAL A 108 -17.44 21.12 16.09
CA VAL A 108 -16.15 21.23 15.39
C VAL A 108 -15.07 20.36 16.05
N ARG A 109 -15.07 20.27 17.39
CA ARG A 109 -14.09 19.51 18.16
C ARG A 109 -14.76 18.76 19.30
N PHE A 110 -14.23 17.58 19.60
CA PHE A 110 -14.61 16.79 20.75
C PHE A 110 -13.50 16.89 21.80
N ALA A 111 -13.85 16.95 23.08
CA ALA A 111 -12.87 16.88 24.16
C ALA A 111 -12.78 15.42 24.62
N CYS A 112 -11.63 14.79 24.40
CA CYS A 112 -11.39 13.40 24.77
C CYS A 112 -10.31 13.33 25.86
N PRO A 113 -10.63 12.83 27.07
CA PRO A 113 -9.62 12.61 28.09
C PRO A 113 -8.72 11.44 27.69
N ALA A 114 -7.50 11.42 28.20
CA ALA A 114 -6.59 10.31 27.99
C ALA A 114 -7.18 9.01 28.58
N PRO A 115 -6.97 7.86 27.92
CA PRO A 115 -7.31 6.57 28.50
C PRO A 115 -6.56 6.33 29.83
N PRO A 116 -7.06 5.41 30.68
CA PRO A 116 -6.37 4.99 31.91
C PRO A 116 -4.90 4.68 31.65
N GLU A 117 -4.02 5.14 32.55
CA GLU A 117 -2.56 5.02 32.39
C GLU A 117 -2.12 3.57 32.15
N LYS A 118 -2.69 2.63 32.90
CA LYS A 118 -2.41 1.19 32.72
C LYS A 118 -2.57 0.74 31.27
N LEU A 119 -3.68 1.11 30.61
CA LEU A 119 -3.93 0.74 29.22
C LEU A 119 -2.96 1.41 28.25
N ARG A 120 -2.58 2.66 28.53
CA ARG A 120 -1.60 3.40 27.70
C ARG A 120 -0.23 2.73 27.75
N THR A 121 0.24 2.40 28.96
CA THR A 121 1.54 1.75 29.15
C THR A 121 1.58 0.37 28.52
N GLU A 122 0.54 -0.45 28.70
CA GLU A 122 0.44 -1.77 28.05
C GLU A 122 0.43 -1.64 26.52
N TYR A 123 -0.35 -0.71 25.98
CA TYR A 123 -0.41 -0.46 24.54
C TYR A 123 0.93 0.03 23.96
N ASP A 124 1.65 0.93 24.64
CA ASP A 124 2.94 1.43 24.17
C ASP A 124 3.99 0.32 24.06
N VAL A 125 3.97 -0.66 24.97
CA VAL A 125 4.83 -1.84 24.89
C VAL A 125 4.49 -2.66 23.64
N LEU A 126 3.21 -3.01 23.47
CA LEU A 126 2.73 -3.79 22.32
C LEU A 126 3.05 -3.10 20.99
N ARG A 127 2.86 -1.77 20.93
CA ARG A 127 3.14 -0.97 19.74
C ARG A 127 4.63 -0.98 19.39
N ARG A 128 5.51 -0.82 20.37
CA ARG A 128 6.98 -0.87 20.14
C ARG A 128 7.44 -2.24 19.68
N GLU A 129 6.90 -3.31 20.25
CA GLU A 129 7.19 -4.67 19.82
C GLU A 129 6.76 -4.91 18.37
N ALA A 130 5.54 -4.51 18.01
CA ALA A 130 5.03 -4.62 16.65
C ALA A 130 5.88 -3.81 15.65
N ALA A 131 6.22 -2.56 15.98
CA ALA A 131 7.07 -1.72 15.14
C ALA A 131 8.47 -2.33 14.94
N THR A 132 9.04 -2.93 15.98
CA THR A 132 10.35 -3.60 15.91
C THR A 132 10.30 -4.81 14.99
N LYS A 133 9.25 -5.65 15.10
CA LYS A 133 9.05 -6.81 14.22
C LYS A 133 8.97 -6.40 12.75
N ILE A 134 8.14 -5.40 12.44
CA ILE A 134 7.98 -4.88 11.08
C ILE A 134 9.32 -4.36 10.53
N ARG A 135 10.09 -3.64 11.35
CA ARG A 135 11.41 -3.11 10.94
C ARG A 135 12.38 -4.24 10.62
N VAL A 136 12.46 -5.26 11.46
CA VAL A 136 13.34 -6.41 11.26
C VAL A 136 12.93 -7.21 10.01
N GLU A 137 11.63 -7.43 9.80
CA GLU A 137 11.11 -8.12 8.61
C GLU A 137 11.42 -7.35 7.33
N ARG A 138 11.22 -6.03 7.31
CA ARG A 138 11.58 -5.20 6.14
C ARG A 138 13.07 -5.26 5.84
N MET A 139 13.93 -5.15 6.86
CA MET A 139 15.39 -5.26 6.66
C MET A 139 15.81 -6.63 6.12
N LYS A 140 15.15 -7.71 6.57
CA LYS A 140 15.39 -9.06 6.04
C LYS A 140 14.95 -9.19 4.58
N ASN A 141 13.74 -8.73 4.26
CA ASN A 141 13.21 -8.79 2.90
C ASN A 141 14.08 -7.97 1.93
N GLU A 142 14.52 -6.78 2.33
CA GLU A 142 15.46 -5.96 1.54
C GLU A 142 16.81 -6.65 1.35
N ALA A 143 17.35 -7.30 2.38
CA ALA A 143 18.59 -8.06 2.28
C ALA A 143 18.46 -9.30 1.38
N GLU A 144 17.31 -9.97 1.38
CA GLU A 144 17.01 -11.07 0.48
C GLU A 144 16.80 -10.60 -0.97
N GLU A 145 16.09 -9.49 -1.17
CA GLU A 145 15.94 -8.87 -2.50
C GLU A 145 17.27 -8.37 -3.07
N ALA A 146 18.16 -7.84 -2.22
CA ALA A 146 19.51 -7.44 -2.63
C ALA A 146 20.39 -8.64 -3.03
N LYS A 147 20.13 -9.82 -2.44
CA LYS A 147 20.81 -11.08 -2.81
C LYS A 147 20.21 -11.74 -4.06
N ARG A 148 18.96 -11.43 -4.41
CA ARG A 148 18.38 -11.91 -5.66
C ARG A 148 19.12 -11.26 -6.82
N PRO A 149 19.64 -12.03 -7.80
CA PRO A 149 20.24 -11.44 -8.98
C PRO A 149 19.18 -10.56 -9.64
N LYS A 150 19.48 -9.27 -9.85
CA LYS A 150 18.59 -8.35 -10.59
C LYS A 150 18.35 -8.94 -11.97
N SER A 151 17.23 -9.63 -12.14
CA SER A 151 16.82 -10.16 -13.43
C SER A 151 16.47 -8.97 -14.32
N GLY A 152 17.39 -8.67 -15.24
CA GLY A 152 17.17 -7.74 -16.33
C GLY A 152 17.54 -6.29 -16.02
N VAL A 153 18.81 -5.94 -16.29
CA VAL A 153 19.06 -4.61 -16.86
C VAL A 153 18.28 -4.57 -18.18
N LYS A 154 17.09 -3.96 -18.17
CA LYS A 154 16.32 -3.70 -19.39
C LYS A 154 17.22 -2.94 -20.36
N GLY A 155 17.62 -3.59 -21.45
CA GLY A 155 18.38 -2.98 -22.53
C GLY A 155 19.86 -3.38 -22.64
N VAL A 156 20.39 -4.24 -21.77
CA VAL A 156 21.75 -4.78 -21.93
C VAL A 156 21.66 -6.27 -22.23
N PHE A 157 22.13 -6.67 -23.41
CA PHE A 157 22.16 -8.06 -23.79
C PHE A 157 23.30 -8.78 -23.04
N PRO A 158 23.08 -9.99 -22.48
CA PRO A 158 23.85 -10.42 -21.30
C PRO A 158 25.32 -10.79 -21.56
N ASN A 159 25.66 -11.37 -22.73
CA ASN A 159 27.04 -11.53 -23.21
C ASN A 159 27.05 -11.89 -24.72
N GLU A 160 28.24 -11.87 -25.33
CA GLU A 160 28.48 -12.18 -26.75
C GLU A 160 28.28 -13.66 -27.12
N GLU A 161 28.49 -14.60 -26.19
CA GLU A 161 28.22 -16.04 -26.41
C GLU A 161 26.72 -16.33 -26.53
N LYS A 162 25.89 -15.71 -25.69
CA LYS A 162 24.42 -15.79 -25.78
C LYS A 162 23.94 -15.20 -27.10
N TYR A 163 24.64 -14.20 -27.65
CA TYR A 163 24.27 -13.58 -28.91
C TYR A 163 24.49 -14.55 -30.06
N LYS A 164 25.69 -15.16 -30.14
CA LYS A 164 26.02 -16.17 -31.14
C LYS A 164 25.04 -17.35 -31.09
N LYS A 165 24.63 -17.78 -29.90
CA LYS A 165 23.62 -18.84 -29.73
C LYS A 165 22.24 -18.43 -30.24
N VAL A 166 21.80 -17.18 -29.99
CA VAL A 166 20.54 -16.67 -30.55
C VAL A 166 20.61 -16.57 -32.08
N GLU A 167 21.74 -16.14 -32.66
CA GLU A 167 21.93 -16.13 -34.11
C GLU A 167 21.92 -17.52 -34.74
N GLN A 168 22.57 -18.50 -34.11
CA GLN A 168 22.53 -19.90 -34.56
C GLN A 168 21.10 -20.44 -34.59
N LEU A 169 20.29 -20.13 -33.57
CA LEU A 169 18.88 -20.52 -33.52
C LEU A 169 18.05 -19.81 -34.60
N ILE A 170 18.33 -18.54 -34.89
CA ILE A 170 17.68 -17.80 -35.97
C ILE A 170 18.08 -18.37 -37.34
N ALA A 171 19.36 -18.68 -37.56
CA ALA A 171 19.86 -19.31 -38.77
C ALA A 171 19.27 -20.72 -38.97
N ALA A 172 18.96 -21.43 -37.88
CA ALA A 172 18.24 -22.70 -37.89
C ALA A 172 16.72 -22.56 -38.14
N GLY A 173 16.22 -21.36 -38.43
CA GLY A 173 14.84 -21.10 -38.84
C GLY A 173 13.88 -20.70 -37.71
N LEU A 174 14.36 -20.49 -36.47
CA LEU A 174 13.51 -19.97 -35.40
C LEU A 174 13.30 -18.46 -35.53
N SER A 175 12.09 -18.00 -35.18
CA SER A 175 11.85 -16.56 -35.07
C SER A 175 12.64 -15.97 -33.90
N GLN A 176 13.10 -14.73 -34.05
CA GLN A 176 13.85 -14.00 -33.02
C GLN A 176 13.18 -14.07 -31.64
N ARG A 177 11.84 -13.94 -31.59
CA ARG A 177 11.06 -13.99 -30.34
C ARG A 177 11.11 -15.38 -29.68
N LYS A 178 11.11 -16.46 -30.46
CA LYS A 178 11.24 -17.83 -29.94
C LYS A 178 12.67 -18.12 -29.50
N ALA A 179 13.67 -17.74 -30.30
CA ALA A 179 15.09 -17.91 -29.95
C ALA A 179 15.46 -17.14 -28.66
N CYS A 180 14.98 -15.91 -28.51
CA CYS A 180 15.21 -15.12 -27.29
C CYS A 180 14.49 -15.71 -26.06
N LYS A 181 13.31 -16.31 -26.25
CA LYS A 181 12.57 -16.97 -25.16
C LYS A 181 13.29 -18.23 -24.68
N ILE A 182 13.88 -19.02 -25.59
CA ILE A 182 14.68 -20.21 -25.27
C ILE A 182 15.94 -19.83 -24.49
N MET A 183 16.58 -18.72 -24.85
CA MET A 183 17.82 -18.24 -24.23
C MET A 183 17.60 -17.34 -23.00
N GLU A 184 16.35 -17.22 -22.54
CA GLU A 184 15.94 -16.39 -21.40
C GLU A 184 16.45 -14.94 -21.51
N CYS A 185 16.37 -14.36 -22.70
CA CYS A 185 16.82 -12.99 -22.96
C CYS A 185 15.71 -12.12 -23.54
N ASP A 186 15.79 -10.82 -23.28
CA ASP A 186 14.84 -9.85 -23.83
C ASP A 186 15.10 -9.60 -25.32
N SER A 187 14.05 -9.82 -26.13
CA SER A 187 14.10 -9.61 -27.58
C SER A 187 14.40 -8.16 -27.98
N ALA A 188 14.01 -7.17 -27.17
CA ALA A 188 14.31 -5.76 -27.41
C ALA A 188 15.78 -5.44 -27.11
N ALA A 189 16.33 -5.99 -26.03
CA ALA A 189 17.76 -5.91 -25.72
C ALA A 189 18.63 -6.57 -26.81
N TYR A 190 18.24 -7.73 -27.34
CA TYR A 190 18.92 -8.38 -28.46
C TYR A 190 18.99 -7.49 -29.71
N ARG A 191 17.86 -6.89 -30.10
CA ARG A 191 17.80 -6.02 -31.28
C ARG A 191 18.75 -4.82 -31.14
N LYS A 192 18.73 -4.15 -29.98
CA LYS A 192 19.65 -3.02 -29.72
C LYS A 192 21.12 -3.45 -29.82
N TRP A 193 21.48 -4.59 -29.25
CA TRP A 193 22.85 -5.08 -29.27
C TRP A 193 23.32 -5.46 -30.68
N ARG A 194 22.47 -6.14 -31.47
CA ARG A 194 22.71 -6.43 -32.88
C ARG A 194 22.94 -5.15 -33.68
N ASP A 195 22.09 -4.15 -33.49
CA ASP A 195 22.16 -2.89 -34.23
C ASP A 195 23.41 -2.07 -33.84
N THR A 196 23.94 -2.23 -32.61
CA THR A 196 25.25 -1.68 -32.22
C THR A 196 26.40 -2.42 -32.90
N LYS A 197 26.38 -3.76 -32.92
CA LYS A 197 27.42 -4.56 -33.59
C LYS A 197 27.47 -4.35 -35.10
N ALA A 198 26.32 -4.12 -35.73
CA ALA A 198 26.24 -3.77 -37.15
C ALA A 198 26.83 -2.39 -37.48
N LYS A 199 27.09 -1.53 -36.48
CA LYS A 199 27.77 -0.23 -36.65
C LYS A 199 29.26 -0.28 -36.34
N GLU A 200 29.73 -1.35 -35.68
CA GLU A 200 31.14 -1.58 -35.35
C GLU A 200 31.90 -2.31 -36.48
N ASN A 201 31.18 -2.91 -37.43
CA ASN A 201 31.70 -3.54 -38.65
C ASN A 201 31.36 -2.69 -39.87
#